data_AF-A0A164JW53-F1
#
_entry.id   AF-A0A164JW53-F1
#
_cell.length_a   1.000
_cell.length_b   1.000
_cell.length_c   1.000
_cell.angle_alpha   90.00
_cell.angle_beta   90.00
_cell.angle_gamma   90.00
#
_symmetry.space_group_name_H-M   'P 1'
#
loop_
_entity.id
_entity.type
_entity.pdbx_description
1 polymer ?
#
loop_
_entity_poly.entity_id
_entity_poly.type
_entity_poly.pdbx_seq_one_letter_code
_entity_poly.pdbx_strand_id
1 'polypeptide(L)'
;MVMARYTDLDRCAADALDLCECVRERGPLETYRHLAALCARDPERMAQILMTLAAFVDFESPLSVLRARVDAIVEGRVRAAGRVVTA
;
A
#
# COMPACT_ATOMS: atom_id res chain seq x y z
N MET A 1 13.35 -18.57 20.47
CA MET A 1 12.33 -18.27 19.45
C MET A 1 13.06 -17.70 18.26
N VAL A 2 13.23 -18.45 17.17
CA VAL A 2 13.92 -17.97 15.97
C VAL A 2 13.01 -16.93 15.34
N MET A 3 13.33 -15.65 15.49
CA MET A 3 12.66 -14.58 14.76
C MET A 3 13.02 -14.75 13.30
N ALA A 4 12.09 -15.28 12.50
CA ALA A 4 12.20 -15.24 11.05
C ALA A 4 12.27 -13.76 10.70
N ARG A 5 13.49 -13.26 10.51
CA ARG A 5 13.73 -11.85 10.20
C ARG A 5 12.82 -11.53 9.02
N TYR A 6 12.02 -10.49 9.15
CA TYR A 6 11.23 -9.94 8.06
C TYR A 6 12.21 -9.28 7.05
N THR A 7 12.98 -10.12 6.37
CA THR A 7 13.97 -9.75 5.34
C THR A 7 13.40 -9.94 3.95
N ASP A 8 12.23 -10.57 3.86
CA ASP A 8 11.47 -10.72 2.63
C ASP A 8 10.69 -9.43 2.38
N LEU A 9 11.35 -8.51 1.66
CA LEU A 9 10.79 -7.20 1.32
C LEU A 9 9.56 -7.31 0.42
N ASP A 10 9.49 -8.33 -0.44
CA ASP A 10 8.35 -8.55 -1.32
C ASP A 10 7.11 -8.96 -0.50
N ARG A 11 7.32 -9.80 0.52
CA ARG A 11 6.24 -10.13 1.47
C ARG A 11 5.79 -8.93 2.29
N CYS A 12 6.71 -8.08 2.74
CA CYS A 12 6.36 -6.82 3.41
C CYS A 12 5.57 -5.87 2.48
N ALA A 13 5.92 -5.83 1.19
CA ALA A 13 5.20 -5.04 0.20
C ALA A 13 3.78 -5.57 -0.05
N ALA A 14 3.61 -6.91 -0.12
CA ALA A 14 2.30 -7.54 -0.21
C ALA A 14 1.43 -7.26 1.02
N ASP A 15 1.97 -7.45 2.22
CA ASP A 15 1.28 -7.16 3.48
C ASP A 15 0.88 -5.66 3.59
N ALA A 16 1.74 -4.76 3.10
CA ALA A 16 1.46 -3.33 3.05
C ALA A 16 0.32 -2.99 2.07
N LEU A 17 0.28 -3.66 0.92
CA LEU A 17 -0.79 -3.48 -0.06
C LEU A 17 -2.13 -3.96 0.49
N ASP A 18 -2.18 -5.15 1.10
CA ASP A 18 -3.38 -5.70 1.73
C ASP A 18 -3.93 -4.74 2.80
N LEU A 19 -3.02 -4.09 3.55
CA LEU A 19 -3.41 -3.10 4.55
C LEU A 19 -4.02 -1.85 3.90
N CYS A 20 -3.47 -1.36 2.79
CA CYS A 20 -4.06 -0.25 2.04
C CYS A 20 -5.45 -0.58 1.50
N GLU A 21 -5.67 -1.81 1.03
CA GLU A 21 -6.99 -2.27 0.58
C GLU A 21 -7.99 -2.27 1.75
N CYS A 22 -7.60 -2.78 2.92
CA CYS A 22 -8.43 -2.72 4.11
C CYS A 22 -8.82 -1.29 4.52
N VAL A 23 -7.90 -0.33 4.41
CA VAL A 23 -8.17 1.10 4.69
C VAL A 23 -9.22 1.67 3.72
N ARG A 24 -9.23 1.21 2.47
CA ARG A 24 -10.19 1.66 1.44
C ARG A 24 -11.60 1.13 1.71
N GLU A 25 -11.70 -0.08 2.26
CA GLU A 25 -12.98 -0.76 2.49
C GLU A 25 -13.61 -0.42 3.85
N ARG A 26 -12.80 -0.06 4.85
CA ARG A 26 -13.25 0.14 6.24
C ARG A 26 -13.38 1.61 6.62
N GLY A 27 -14.29 1.88 7.55
CA GLY A 27 -14.46 3.21 8.14
C GLY A 27 -13.28 3.61 9.04
N PRO A 28 -13.01 4.92 9.25
CA PRO A 28 -11.82 5.39 9.99
C PRO A 28 -11.63 4.77 11.38
N LEU A 29 -12.71 4.62 12.15
CA LEU A 29 -12.67 4.05 13.51
C LEU A 29 -12.34 2.56 13.50
N GLU A 30 -12.84 1.83 12.51
CA GLU A 30 -12.60 0.40 12.35
C GLU A 30 -11.16 0.14 11.91
N THR A 31 -10.67 0.94 10.95
CA THR A 31 -9.27 0.96 10.52
C THR A 31 -8.33 1.22 11.69
N TYR A 32 -8.61 2.23 12.52
CA TYR A 32 -7.83 2.51 13.72
C TYR A 32 -7.77 1.30 14.67
N ARG A 33 -8.92 0.71 15.01
CA ARG A 33 -8.98 -0.43 15.93
C ARG A 33 -8.21 -1.64 15.39
N HIS A 34 -8.34 -1.89 14.09
CA HIS A 34 -7.64 -2.98 13.44
C HIS A 34 -6.11 -2.79 13.48
N LEU A 35 -5.64 -1.60 13.09
CA LEU A 35 -4.22 -1.26 13.13
C LEU A 35 -3.65 -1.32 14.55
N ALA A 36 -4.36 -0.77 15.54
CA ALA A 36 -3.95 -0.82 16.93
C ALA A 36 -3.79 -2.26 17.43
N ALA A 37 -4.71 -3.16 17.05
CA ALA A 37 -4.62 -4.57 17.40
C ALA A 37 -3.42 -5.27 16.73
N LEU A 38 -3.12 -4.95 15.47
CA LEU A 38 -1.95 -5.50 14.77
C LEU A 38 -0.64 -5.03 15.41
N CYS A 39 -0.53 -3.74 15.74
CA CYS A 39 0.65 -3.17 16.40
C CYS A 39 0.86 -3.75 17.80
N ALA A 40 -0.21 -4.03 18.54
CA ALA A 40 -0.12 -4.65 19.86
C ALA A 40 0.32 -6.12 19.79
N ARG A 41 -0.10 -6.84 18.73
CA ARG A 41 0.19 -8.27 18.56
C ARG A 41 1.61 -8.51 18.05
N ASP A 42 2.07 -7.71 17.09
CA ASP A 42 3.36 -7.91 16.41
C ASP A 42 3.98 -6.55 16.00
N PRO A 43 4.57 -5.83 16.96
CA PRO A 43 5.06 -4.48 16.73
C PRO A 43 6.23 -4.43 15.75
N GLU A 44 7.08 -5.46 15.70
CA GLU A 44 8.22 -5.51 14.79
C GLU A 44 7.77 -5.63 13.33
N ARG A 45 6.82 -6.54 13.05
CA ARG A 45 6.24 -6.67 11.70
C ARG A 45 5.55 -5.39 11.28
N MET A 46 4.76 -4.80 12.18
CA MET A 46 4.03 -3.57 11.88
C MET A 46 4.95 -2.39 11.64
N ALA A 47 6.06 -2.26 12.38
CA ALA A 47 7.05 -1.22 12.11
C ALA A 47 7.59 -1.34 10.67
N GLN A 48 7.88 -2.56 10.22
CA GLN A 48 8.34 -2.76 8.85
C GLN A 48 7.27 -2.46 7.80
N ILE A 49 6.05 -2.93 7.99
CA ILE A 49 4.93 -2.62 7.09
C ILE A 49 4.72 -1.09 6.99
N LEU A 50 4.77 -0.38 8.12
CA LEU A 50 4.65 1.08 8.14
C LEU A 50 5.82 1.79 7.45
N MET A 51 7.05 1.30 7.63
CA MET A 51 8.22 1.81 6.90
C MET A 51 8.11 1.56 5.39
N THR A 52 7.66 0.38 4.99
CA THR A 52 7.38 0.04 3.58
C THR A 52 6.32 0.97 3.02
N LEU A 53 5.21 1.19 3.73
CA LEU A 53 4.20 2.16 3.32
C LEU A 53 4.77 3.57 3.18
N ALA A 54 5.58 4.03 4.12
CA ALA A 54 6.21 5.35 4.03
C ALA A 54 7.18 5.49 2.84
N ALA A 55 7.79 4.39 2.40
CA ALA A 55 8.64 4.39 1.21
C ALA A 55 7.84 4.49 -0.10
N PHE A 56 6.60 4.00 -0.12
CA PHE A 56 5.75 3.98 -1.33
C PHE A 56 4.66 5.07 -1.35
N VAL A 57 4.24 5.54 -0.19
CA VAL A 57 3.24 6.59 -0.01
C VAL A 57 3.97 7.90 0.23
N ASP A 58 4.09 8.68 -0.84
CA ASP A 58 4.56 10.06 -0.75
C ASP A 58 3.52 10.92 -0.02
N PHE A 59 3.77 11.17 1.26
CA PHE A 59 2.91 12.00 2.11
C PHE A 59 3.23 13.50 2.03
N GLU A 60 4.36 13.86 1.40
CA GLU A 60 4.79 15.26 1.24
C GLU A 60 4.11 15.89 0.02
N SER A 61 3.85 15.08 -1.01
CA SER A 61 3.08 15.52 -2.17
C SER A 61 1.62 15.80 -1.83
N PRO A 62 1.06 16.94 -2.28
CA PRO A 62 -0.37 17.19 -2.22
C PRO A 62 -1.16 16.06 -2.90
N LEU A 63 -2.33 15.72 -2.34
CA LEU A 63 -3.18 14.64 -2.84
C LEU A 63 -3.59 14.84 -4.31
N SER A 64 -3.65 16.09 -4.77
CA SER A 64 -3.88 16.45 -6.19
C SER A 64 -2.75 15.97 -7.12
N VAL A 65 -1.49 16.04 -6.67
CA VAL A 65 -0.32 15.58 -7.43
C VAL A 65 -0.31 14.06 -7.54
N LEU A 66 -0.61 13.36 -6.44
CA LEU A 66 -0.75 11.90 -6.44
C LEU A 66 -1.86 11.43 -7.37
N ARG A 67 -3.01 12.12 -7.34
CA ARG A 67 -4.14 11.84 -8.22
C ARG A 67 -3.78 12.01 -9.70
N ALA A 68 -3.15 13.13 -10.06
CA ALA A 68 -2.70 13.37 -11.44
C ALA A 68 -1.74 12.27 -11.95
N ARG A 69 -0.87 11.76 -11.07
CA ARG A 69 0.04 10.66 -11.40
C ARG A 69 -0.71 9.35 -11.65
N VAL A 70 -1.71 9.03 -10.84
CA VAL A 70 -2.57 7.85 -11.04
C VAL A 70 -3.33 7.96 -12.35
N ASP A 71 -3.95 9.11 -12.62
CA ASP A 71 -4.71 9.35 -13.84
C ASP A 71 -3.81 9.16 -15.09
N ALA A 72 -2.59 9.70 -15.08
CA ALA A 72 -1.63 9.52 -16.17
C ALA A 72 -1.21 8.05 -16.39
N ILE A 73 -1.03 7.27 -15.32
CA ILE A 73 -0.72 5.83 -15.42
C ILE A 73 -1.89 5.07 -16.03
N VAL A 74 -3.12 5.36 -15.58
CA VAL A 74 -4.34 4.73 -16.09
C VAL A 74 -4.54 5.06 -17.57
N GLU A 75 -4.41 6.32 -17.96
CA GLU A 75 -4.48 6.76 -19.35
C GLU A 75 -3.44 6.05 -20.23
N GLY A 76 -2.20 5.91 -19.73
CA GLY A 76 -1.14 5.17 -20.42
C GLY A 76 -1.51 3.70 -20.66
N ARG A 77 -2.09 3.04 -19.65
CA ARG A 77 -2.55 1.64 -19.75
C ARG A 77 -3.72 1.49 -20.73
N VAL A 78 -4.72 2.37 -20.65
CA VAL A 78 -5.87 2.37 -21.58
C VAL A 78 -5.40 2.55 -23.03
N ARG A 79 -4.47 3.48 -23.27
CA ARG A 79 -3.90 3.70 -24.60
C ARG A 79 -3.11 2.50 -25.12
N ALA A 80 -2.36 1.82 -24.25
CA ALA A 80 -1.64 0.61 -24.62
C ALA A 80 -2.59 -0.55 -24.95
N ALA A 81 -3.64 -0.76 -24.16
CA ALA A 81 -4.66 -1.79 -24.41
C ALA A 81 -5.42 -1.53 -25.71
N GLY A 82 -5.80 -0.27 -25.99
CA GLY A 82 -6.47 0.10 -27.25
C GLY A 82 -5.62 -0.16 -28.50
N ARG A 83 -4.29 -0.05 -28.41
CA ARG A 83 -3.37 -0.35 -29.53
C ARG A 83 -3.25 -1.84 -29.83
N VAL A 84 -3.39 -2.70 -28.83
CA VAL A 84 -3.33 -4.17 -28.97
C VAL A 84 -4.60 -4.71 -29.64
N VAL A 85 -5.75 -4.06 -29.45
CA VAL A 85 -7.03 -4.49 -30.06
C VAL A 85 -7.15 -4.08 -31.53
N THR A 86 -6.38 -3.10 -31.98
CA THR A 86 -6.37 -2.60 -33.38
C THR A 86 -5.27 -3.17 -34.26
N ALA A 87 -4.42 -4.06 -33.74
CA ALA A 87 -3.35 -4.75 -34.48
C ALA A 87 -3.75 -6.18 -34.83
#